data_AF-A0A382WDZ8-F1
#
_entry.id   AF-A0A382WDZ8-F1
#
_cell.length_a   1.000
_cell.length_b   1.000
_cell.length_c   1.000
_cell.angle_alpha   90.00
_cell.angle_beta   90.00
_cell.angle_gamma   90.00
#
_symmetry.space_group_name_H-M   'P 1'
#
loop_
_entity.id
_entity.type
_entity.pdbx_description
1 polymer ?
#
loop_
_entity_poly.entity_id
_entity_poly.type
_entity_poly.pdbx_seq_one_letter_code
_entity_poly.pdbx_strand_id
1 'polypeptide(L)'
;MNRKLSDFIYELPENLVAEYPNKNRDESRLMVIDRSDYSIQHRIFKDMIEYFNEDDVIILNNTKVFPARLYGNKEKTGARIEVFLLRELNSEQRLWDVLVDPARKIRIGNKLYFGEDEILVAEVIDNTTSRGRTLRFLCDIGYD
;
A
#
# COMPACT_ATOMS: atom_id res chain seq x y z
N MET A 1 25.04 6.23 13.00
CA MET A 1 24.47 6.12 14.36
C MET A 1 23.90 4.70 14.50
N ASN A 2 24.50 3.87 15.35
CA ASN A 2 24.11 2.46 15.48
C ASN A 2 22.93 2.38 16.47
N ARG A 3 21.69 2.39 15.97
CA ARG A 3 20.48 2.33 16.80
C ARG A 3 20.14 0.87 17.09
N LYS A 4 19.94 0.52 18.36
CA LYS A 4 19.52 -0.82 18.79
C LYS A 4 18.02 -0.81 19.10
N LEU A 5 17.37 -1.96 18.96
CA LEU A 5 15.95 -2.10 19.30
C LEU A 5 15.67 -1.72 20.78
N SER A 6 16.63 -1.98 21.67
CA SER A 6 16.58 -1.63 23.08
C SER A 6 16.38 -0.13 23.33
N ASP A 7 16.81 0.73 22.40
CA ASP A 7 16.74 2.19 22.56
C ASP A 7 15.30 2.73 22.45
N PHE A 8 14.34 1.87 22.11
CA PHE A 8 12.92 2.20 21.91
C PHE A 8 11.99 1.49 22.92
N ILE A 9 12.55 0.84 23.95
CA ILE A 9 11.76 0.19 24.99
C ILE A 9 11.31 1.24 26.01
N TYR A 10 10.02 1.26 26.33
CA TYR A 10 9.43 2.07 27.39
C TYR A 10 8.39 1.25 28.17
N GLU A 11 8.12 1.65 29.41
CA GLU A 11 7.08 1.02 30.22
C GLU A 11 5.70 1.49 29.73
N LEU A 12 4.88 0.54 29.25
CA LEU A 12 3.50 0.79 28.85
C LEU A 12 2.57 -0.10 29.68
N PRO A 13 1.90 0.43 30.71
CA PRO A 13 0.85 -0.27 31.43
C PRO A 13 -0.26 -0.74 30.48
N GLU A 14 -0.67 -2.00 30.57
CA GLU A 14 -1.68 -2.59 29.66
C GLU A 14 -3.01 -1.83 29.70
N ASN A 15 -3.40 -1.30 30.87
CA ASN A 15 -4.62 -0.53 31.05
C ASN A 15 -4.61 0.85 30.35
N LEU A 16 -3.47 1.29 29.81
CA LEU A 16 -3.36 2.51 28.99
C LEU A 16 -3.46 2.22 27.48
N VAL A 17 -3.52 0.94 27.08
CA VAL A 17 -3.80 0.55 25.70
C VAL A 17 -5.31 0.61 25.47
N ALA A 18 -5.75 1.50 24.59
CA ALA A 18 -7.17 1.63 24.29
C ALA A 18 -7.68 0.39 23.52
N GLU A 19 -8.66 -0.32 24.10
CA GLU A 19 -9.35 -1.43 23.42
C GLU A 19 -10.34 -0.93 22.36
N TYR A 20 -11.00 0.18 22.63
CA TYR A 20 -11.99 0.80 21.75
C TYR A 20 -11.69 2.30 21.60
N PRO A 21 -12.01 2.89 20.44
CA PRO A 21 -11.90 4.34 20.27
C PRO A 21 -12.90 5.07 21.18
N ASN A 22 -12.62 6.34 21.47
CA ASN A 22 -13.59 7.20 22.14
C ASN A 22 -14.87 7.34 21.27
N LYS A 23 -16.03 7.50 21.92
CA LYS A 23 -17.34 7.63 21.26
C LYS A 23 -17.36 8.79 20.27
N ASN A 24 -16.82 9.93 20.70
CA ASN A 24 -16.54 11.07 19.84
C ASN A 24 -15.04 11.08 19.56
N ARG A 25 -14.64 10.85 18.30
CA ARG A 25 -13.22 10.65 17.96
C ARG A 25 -12.36 11.89 18.20
N ASP A 26 -12.93 13.05 17.98
CA ASP A 26 -12.31 14.36 18.14
C ASP A 26 -12.14 14.78 19.61
N GLU A 27 -12.75 14.06 20.56
CA GLU A 27 -12.54 14.23 22.02
C GLU A 27 -11.36 13.40 22.55
N SER A 28 -10.58 12.77 21.68
CA SER A 28 -9.32 12.11 22.07
C SER A 28 -8.27 13.13 22.53
N ARG A 29 -7.37 12.71 23.42
CA ARG A 29 -6.25 13.55 23.88
C ARG A 29 -5.23 13.75 22.75
N LEU A 30 -4.70 14.96 22.66
CA LEU A 30 -3.63 15.34 21.73
C LEU A 30 -2.40 15.76 22.54
N MET A 31 -1.28 15.05 22.37
CA MET A 31 0.01 15.47 22.91
C MET A 31 0.76 16.24 21.82
N VAL A 32 1.05 17.51 22.08
CA VAL A 32 1.80 18.38 21.17
C VAL A 32 3.22 18.49 21.68
N ILE A 33 4.19 18.23 20.82
CA ILE A 33 5.62 18.30 21.12
C ILE A 33 6.22 19.36 20.19
N ASP A 34 6.76 20.43 20.76
CA ASP A 34 7.54 21.40 19.99
C ASP A 34 8.95 20.86 19.79
N ARG A 35 9.39 20.73 18.54
CA ARG A 35 10.69 20.16 18.20
C ARG A 35 11.86 21.12 18.43
N SER A 36 11.59 22.41 18.57
CA SER A 36 12.62 23.45 18.75
C SER A 36 13.12 23.52 20.19
N ASP A 37 12.23 23.36 21.15
CA ASP A 37 12.54 23.46 22.59
C ASP A 37 12.19 22.19 23.40
N TYR A 38 11.61 21.18 22.75
CA TYR A 38 11.18 19.91 23.37
C TYR A 38 10.08 20.07 24.44
N SER A 39 9.35 21.19 24.42
CA SER A 39 8.21 21.40 25.30
C SER A 39 7.05 20.47 24.94
N ILE A 40 6.29 20.08 25.96
CA ILE A 40 5.14 19.17 25.83
C ILE A 40 3.89 19.91 26.30
N GLN A 41 2.85 19.88 25.47
CA GLN A 41 1.53 20.40 25.78
C GLN A 41 0.48 19.30 25.65
N HIS A 42 -0.56 19.38 26.48
CA HIS A 42 -1.70 18.46 26.44
C HIS A 42 -2.94 19.23 26.00
N ARG A 43 -3.57 18.75 24.93
CA ARG A 43 -4.75 19.34 24.29
C ARG A 43 -5.80 18.26 24.02
N ILE A 44 -6.91 18.66 23.41
CA ILE A 44 -7.90 17.76 22.83
C ILE A 44 -7.77 17.82 21.30
N PHE A 45 -8.08 16.73 20.59
CA PHE A 45 -7.87 16.65 19.15
C PHE A 45 -8.65 17.73 18.36
N LYS A 46 -9.78 18.22 18.87
CA LYS A 46 -10.50 19.38 18.31
C LYS A 46 -9.62 20.65 18.20
N ASP A 47 -8.70 20.84 19.13
CA ASP A 47 -7.82 22.01 19.19
C ASP A 47 -6.72 21.96 18.12
N MET A 48 -6.59 20.84 17.39
CA MET A 48 -5.57 20.67 16.36
C MET A 48 -5.62 21.78 15.29
N ILE A 49 -6.81 22.35 15.03
CA ILE A 49 -6.97 23.42 14.04
C ILE A 49 -6.20 24.70 14.41
N GLU A 50 -5.91 24.93 15.69
CA GLU A 50 -5.15 26.09 16.18
C GLU A 50 -3.66 26.03 15.79
N TYR A 51 -3.18 24.89 15.30
CA TYR A 51 -1.77 24.65 14.95
C TYR A 51 -1.48 24.78 13.44
N PHE A 52 -2.46 25.18 12.62
CA PHE A 52 -2.29 25.35 11.18
C PHE A 52 -2.40 26.82 10.76
N ASN A 53 -1.61 27.19 9.77
CA ASN A 53 -1.71 28.46 9.04
C ASN A 53 -2.45 28.27 7.71
N GLU A 54 -2.80 29.38 7.05
CA GLU A 54 -3.61 29.41 5.82
C GLU A 54 -3.03 28.55 4.67
N ASP A 55 -1.71 28.37 4.62
CA ASP A 55 -1.01 27.64 3.55
C ASP A 55 -0.57 26.21 3.94
N ASP A 56 -0.93 25.73 5.14
CA ASP A 56 -0.54 24.39 5.58
C ASP A 56 -1.37 23.30 4.88
N VAL A 57 -0.72 22.18 4.54
CA VAL A 57 -1.34 21.06 3.83
C VAL A 57 -1.42 19.82 4.72
N ILE A 58 -2.63 19.28 4.87
CA ILE A 58 -2.87 17.98 5.52
C ILE A 58 -2.93 16.90 4.44
N ILE A 59 -1.96 16.00 4.45
CA ILE A 59 -1.97 14.82 3.58
C ILE A 59 -2.64 13.67 4.33
N LEU A 60 -3.87 13.35 3.93
CA LEU A 60 -4.63 12.23 4.48
C LEU A 60 -4.40 10.97 3.67
N ASN A 61 -4.16 9.85 4.35
CA ASN A 61 -4.14 8.54 3.70
C ASN A 61 -5.57 8.02 3.51
N ASN A 62 -6.02 7.97 2.25
CA ASN A 62 -7.31 7.37 1.88
C ASN A 62 -7.09 5.96 1.31
N THR A 63 -7.21 4.94 2.15
CA THR A 63 -7.02 3.54 1.73
C THR A 63 -8.25 3.04 0.98
N LYS A 64 -8.09 2.69 -0.31
CA LYS A 64 -9.09 1.97 -1.09
C LYS A 64 -8.65 0.52 -1.27
N VAL A 65 -9.44 -0.42 -0.74
CA VAL A 65 -9.22 -1.84 -0.97
C VAL A 65 -10.04 -2.25 -2.20
N PHE A 66 -9.36 -2.72 -3.24
CA PHE A 66 -10.00 -3.47 -4.32
C PHE A 66 -9.35 -4.86 -4.43
N PRO A 67 -10.08 -5.88 -4.92
CA PRO A 67 -9.49 -7.19 -5.17
C PRO A 67 -8.41 -7.06 -6.25
N ALA A 68 -7.16 -6.97 -5.82
CA ALA A 68 -6.02 -6.68 -6.68
C ALA A 68 -5.12 -7.91 -6.91
N ARG A 69 -5.39 -9.02 -6.22
CA ARG A 69 -4.51 -10.20 -6.21
C ARG A 69 -4.98 -11.24 -7.21
N LEU A 70 -4.12 -11.56 -8.16
CA LEU A 70 -4.30 -12.62 -9.15
C LEU A 70 -3.23 -13.70 -8.93
N TYR A 71 -3.62 -14.96 -9.10
CA TYR A 71 -2.70 -16.09 -9.16
C TYR A 71 -2.63 -16.57 -10.58
N GLY A 72 -1.41 -16.68 -11.10
CA GLY A 72 -1.18 -17.14 -12.46
C GLY A 72 -0.01 -18.09 -12.58
N ASN A 73 0.06 -18.74 -13.73
CA ASN A 73 1.10 -19.69 -14.11
C ASN A 73 1.90 -19.15 -15.28
N LYS A 74 3.20 -19.45 -15.29
CA LYS A 74 4.08 -19.09 -16.41
C LYS A 74 3.95 -20.08 -17.57
N GLU A 75 3.78 -19.57 -18.79
CA GLU A 75 3.57 -20.31 -20.06
C GLU A 75 4.39 -21.61 -20.23
N LYS A 76 5.66 -21.60 -19.80
CA LYS A 76 6.61 -22.69 -20.09
C LYS A 76 6.98 -23.56 -18.89
N THR A 77 6.81 -23.05 -17.68
CA THR A 77 7.34 -23.73 -16.47
C THR A 77 6.25 -24.11 -15.48
N GLY A 78 5.00 -23.68 -15.68
CA GLY A 78 3.91 -23.88 -14.71
C GLY A 78 4.21 -23.29 -13.34
N ALA A 79 5.17 -22.37 -13.25
CA ALA A 79 5.56 -21.80 -11.98
C ALA A 79 4.46 -20.86 -11.51
N ARG A 80 3.89 -21.14 -10.33
CA ARG A 80 2.89 -20.29 -9.71
C ARG A 80 3.48 -18.94 -9.33
N ILE A 81 2.78 -17.88 -9.71
CA ILE A 81 3.17 -16.48 -9.50
C ILE A 81 1.96 -15.75 -8.92
N GLU A 82 2.20 -14.96 -7.89
CA GLU A 82 1.26 -13.98 -7.37
C GLU A 82 1.49 -12.65 -8.07
N VAL A 83 0.40 -12.03 -8.51
CA VAL A 83 0.38 -10.70 -9.12
C VAL A 83 -0.55 -9.82 -8.30
N PHE A 84 -0.06 -8.66 -7.85
CA PHE A 84 -0.83 -7.67 -7.12
C PHE A 84 -0.94 -6.39 -7.95
N LEU A 85 -2.13 -6.10 -8.43
CA LEU A 85 -2.45 -4.90 -9.21
C LEU A 85 -2.31 -3.65 -8.33
N LEU A 86 -1.47 -2.68 -8.73
CA LEU A 86 -1.31 -1.42 -8.01
C LEU A 86 -2.23 -0.36 -8.58
N ARG A 87 -2.12 -0.13 -9.88
CA ARG A 87 -2.90 0.88 -10.61
C ARG A 87 -2.91 0.59 -12.10
N GLU A 88 -3.98 1.00 -12.75
CA GLU A 88 -4.06 1.05 -14.20
C GLU A 88 -3.21 2.23 -14.71
N LEU A 89 -2.34 1.95 -15.68
CA LEU A 89 -1.49 2.97 -16.33
C LEU A 89 -2.13 3.48 -17.62
N ASN A 90 -2.82 2.59 -18.35
CA ASN A 90 -3.51 2.92 -19.60
C ASN A 90 -4.61 1.89 -19.86
N SER A 91 -5.87 2.32 -19.85
CA SER A 91 -7.04 1.45 -20.05
C SER A 91 -7.18 0.96 -21.50
N GLU A 92 -6.92 1.82 -22.50
CA GLU A 92 -6.99 1.47 -23.92
C GLU A 92 -6.00 0.34 -24.29
N GLN A 93 -4.81 0.41 -23.71
CA GLN A 93 -3.74 -0.58 -23.89
C GLN A 93 -3.75 -1.68 -22.81
N ARG A 94 -4.71 -1.64 -21.87
CA ARG A 94 -4.84 -2.58 -20.74
C ARG A 94 -3.53 -2.76 -19.96
N LEU A 95 -2.83 -1.65 -19.72
CA LEU A 95 -1.55 -1.63 -19.01
C LEU A 95 -1.74 -1.41 -17.52
N TRP A 96 -1.08 -2.24 -16.74
CA TRP A 96 -1.14 -2.23 -15.28
C TRP A 96 0.25 -2.25 -14.67
N ASP A 97 0.44 -1.40 -13.67
CA ASP A 97 1.58 -1.47 -12.75
C ASP A 97 1.24 -2.49 -11.67
N VAL A 98 2.11 -3.47 -11.48
CA VAL A 98 1.84 -4.60 -10.59
C VAL A 98 3.07 -4.95 -9.76
N LEU A 99 2.86 -5.53 -8.59
CA LEU A 99 3.90 -6.29 -7.89
C LEU A 99 3.78 -7.78 -8.24
N VAL A 100 4.92 -8.45 -8.38
CA VAL A 100 4.96 -9.89 -8.65
C VAL A 100 5.78 -10.63 -7.61
N ASP A 101 5.33 -11.82 -7.25
CA ASP A 101 6.07 -12.75 -6.38
C ASP A 101 5.99 -14.18 -6.91
N PRO A 102 7.12 -14.86 -7.22
CA PRO A 102 8.51 -14.39 -7.13
C PRO A 102 8.98 -13.57 -8.34
N ALA A 103 9.28 -12.28 -8.13
CA ALA A 103 9.72 -11.35 -9.19
C ALA A 103 10.93 -11.82 -10.00
N ARG A 104 11.87 -12.53 -9.37
CA ARG A 104 13.10 -13.03 -10.03
C ARG A 104 12.81 -13.98 -11.20
N LYS A 105 11.65 -14.65 -11.21
CA LYS A 105 11.27 -15.61 -12.25
C LYS A 105 10.56 -14.96 -13.46
N ILE A 106 10.30 -13.64 -13.38
CA ILE A 106 9.48 -12.88 -14.32
C ILE A 106 10.36 -11.87 -15.07
N ARG A 107 10.45 -12.08 -16.39
CA ARG A 107 11.20 -11.23 -17.33
C ARG A 107 10.25 -10.64 -18.36
N ILE A 108 10.66 -9.55 -18.99
CA ILE A 108 9.98 -8.95 -20.14
C ILE A 108 9.77 -10.00 -21.23
N GLY A 109 8.60 -9.96 -21.87
CA GLY A 109 8.12 -10.91 -22.88
C GLY A 109 7.59 -12.23 -22.31
N ASN A 110 7.57 -12.43 -20.99
CA ASN A 110 6.94 -13.62 -20.39
C ASN A 110 5.42 -13.45 -20.40
N LYS A 111 4.70 -14.52 -20.73
CA LYS A 111 3.25 -14.61 -20.61
C LYS A 111 2.83 -15.32 -19.32
N LEU A 112 1.84 -14.73 -18.67
CA LEU A 112 1.22 -15.20 -17.44
C LEU A 112 -0.24 -15.55 -17.73
N TYR A 113 -0.66 -16.73 -17.31
CA TYR A 113 -2.01 -17.24 -17.49
C TYR A 113 -2.71 -17.30 -16.13
N PHE A 114 -3.92 -16.76 -16.04
CA PHE A 114 -4.67 -16.65 -14.79
C PHE A 114 -5.99 -17.41 -14.89
N GLY A 115 -6.46 -17.93 -13.75
CA GLY A 115 -7.68 -18.74 -13.67
C GLY A 115 -7.48 -20.20 -14.12
N GLU A 116 -8.48 -21.05 -13.89
CA GLU A 116 -8.44 -22.47 -14.24
C GLU A 116 -8.58 -22.70 -15.76
N ASP A 117 -9.36 -21.86 -16.44
CA ASP A 117 -9.56 -21.94 -17.89
C ASP A 117 -8.44 -21.27 -18.71
N GLU A 118 -7.46 -20.66 -18.03
CA GLU A 118 -6.33 -19.92 -18.63
C GLU A 118 -6.75 -18.82 -19.64
N ILE A 119 -8.03 -18.41 -19.60
CA ILE A 119 -8.62 -17.43 -20.53
C ILE A 119 -7.96 -16.06 -20.35
N LEU A 120 -7.63 -15.67 -19.12
CA LEU A 120 -6.99 -14.38 -18.84
C LEU A 120 -5.47 -14.50 -18.99
N VAL A 121 -4.90 -13.75 -19.92
CA VAL A 121 -3.46 -13.76 -20.23
C VAL A 121 -2.89 -12.36 -20.12
N ALA A 122 -1.71 -12.23 -19.52
CA ALA A 122 -0.95 -10.99 -19.53
C ALA A 122 0.49 -11.19 -19.97
N GLU A 123 1.02 -10.21 -20.70
CA GLU A 123 2.42 -10.14 -21.09
C GLU A 123 3.17 -9.12 -20.23
N VAL A 124 4.36 -9.49 -19.77
CA VAL A 124 5.27 -8.59 -19.07
C VAL A 124 5.93 -7.68 -20.09
N ILE A 125 5.63 -6.38 -20.07
CA ILE A 125 6.19 -5.43 -21.03
C ILE A 125 7.37 -4.64 -20.46
N ASP A 126 7.44 -4.45 -19.13
CA ASP A 126 8.52 -3.67 -18.51
C ASP A 126 8.74 -4.03 -17.03
N ASN A 127 9.85 -3.54 -16.47
CA ASN A 127 10.17 -3.57 -15.05
C ASN A 127 10.04 -2.15 -14.45
N THR A 128 9.42 -2.02 -13.28
CA THR A 128 9.26 -0.72 -12.60
C THR A 128 10.17 -0.62 -11.39
N THR A 129 9.73 -1.13 -10.24
CA THR A 129 10.51 -1.18 -8.99
C THR A 129 11.12 -2.57 -8.76
N SER A 130 11.81 -2.80 -7.64
CA SER A 130 12.51 -4.06 -7.35
C SER A 130 11.64 -5.32 -7.51
N ARG A 131 10.35 -5.24 -7.15
CA ARG A 131 9.34 -6.31 -7.38
C ARG A 131 8.26 -5.92 -8.39
N GLY A 132 8.39 -4.75 -8.99
CA GLY A 132 7.38 -4.17 -9.86
C GLY A 132 7.54 -4.58 -11.33
N ARG A 133 6.43 -4.81 -12.01
CA ARG A 133 6.35 -5.08 -13.45
C ARG A 133 5.22 -4.27 -14.06
N THR A 134 5.34 -3.99 -15.35
CA THR A 134 4.21 -3.54 -16.15
C THR A 134 3.67 -4.73 -16.92
N LEU A 135 2.38 -5.01 -16.74
CA LEU A 135 1.67 -6.07 -17.47
C LEU A 135 0.72 -5.45 -18.50
N ARG A 136 0.63 -6.10 -19.66
CA ARG A 136 -0.42 -5.87 -20.66
C ARG A 136 -1.36 -7.06 -20.68
N PHE A 137 -2.64 -6.84 -20.35
CA PHE A 137 -3.65 -7.90 -20.47
C PHE A 137 -4.11 -8.06 -21.93
N LEU A 138 -4.15 -9.30 -22.41
CA LEU A 138 -4.36 -9.63 -23.83
C LEU A 138 -5.81 -10.02 -24.16
N CYS A 139 -6.72 -10.06 -23.19
CA CYS A 139 -8.04 -10.69 -23.36
C CYS A 139 -9.16 -9.67 -23.56
N ASP A 140 -10.10 -10.01 -24.43
CA ASP A 140 -11.31 -9.23 -24.73
C ASP A 140 -12.42 -9.45 -23.73
N ILE A 141 -12.11 -9.29 -22.45
CA ILE A 141 -13.13 -9.28 -21.41
C ILE A 141 -13.56 -7.82 -21.26
N GLY A 142 -14.80 -7.52 -21.66
CA GLY A 142 -15.41 -6.21 -21.43
C GLY A 142 -15.43 -5.87 -19.93
N TYR A 143 -15.25 -4.60 -19.61
CA TYR A 143 -15.50 -4.09 -18.26
C TYR A 143 -17.02 -3.90 -18.11
N ASP A 144 -17.76 -4.95 -17.75
CA ASP A 144 -19.13 -4.80 -17.26
C ASP A 144 -19.12 -4.41 -15.77
#